data_AF-A0A959XUZ7-F1
#
_entry.id   AF-A0A959XUZ7-F1
#
_cell.length_a   1.000
_cell.length_b   1.000
_cell.length_c   1.000
_cell.angle_alpha   90.00
_cell.angle_beta   90.00
_cell.angle_gamma   90.00
#
_symmetry.space_group_name_H-M   'P 1'
#
loop_
_entity.id
_entity.type
_entity.pdbx_description
1 polymer ?
#
loop_
_entity_poly.entity_id
_entity_poly.type
_entity_poly.pdbx_seq_one_letter_code
_entity_poly.pdbx_strand_id
1 'polypeptide(L)'
;RASRTVPFIAKAYGEPYVNWATKVMLGAKLKDFQFKPRLDGYAIKVPVFSFDKFPNVDKSLGPEMKSTGEAIYFIKDLKDPFFRQVYGERSMYLSR
;
A
#
# COMPACT_ATOMS: atom_id res chain seq x y z
N ARG A 1 2.78 -9.93 14.32
CA ARG A 1 3.79 -9.29 13.43
C ARG A 1 3.11 -8.23 12.57
N ALA A 2 3.83 -7.18 12.16
CA ALA A 2 3.30 -6.23 11.17
C ALA A 2 3.40 -6.80 9.75
N SER A 3 2.47 -6.45 8.87
CA SER A 3 2.54 -6.73 7.43
C SER A 3 3.17 -5.55 6.68
N ARG A 4 3.60 -5.78 5.43
CA ARG A 4 4.09 -4.71 4.54
C ARG A 4 3.04 -3.64 4.20
N THR A 5 1.77 -3.84 4.57
CA THR A 5 0.67 -2.90 4.33
C THR A 5 0.44 -1.95 5.51
N VAL A 6 1.04 -2.23 6.68
CA VAL A 6 0.86 -1.43 7.89
C VAL A 6 1.26 0.05 7.71
N PRO A 7 2.40 0.39 7.09
CA PRO A 7 2.75 1.79 6.85
C PRO A 7 1.74 2.51 5.94
N PHE A 8 1.26 1.82 4.90
CA PHE A 8 0.25 2.34 3.98
C PHE A 8 -1.05 2.68 4.70
N ILE A 9 -1.63 1.75 5.47
CA ILE A 9 -2.87 2.02 6.20
C ILE A 9 -2.70 3.11 7.27
N ALA A 10 -1.55 3.14 7.96
CA ALA A 10 -1.26 4.14 8.98
C ALA A 10 -1.24 5.55 8.38
N LYS A 11 -0.63 5.72 7.20
CA LYS A 11 -0.63 6.99 6.48
C LYS A 11 -1.99 7.30 5.86
N ALA A 12 -2.67 6.31 5.30
CA ALA A 12 -3.96 6.49 4.65
C ALA A 12 -5.05 6.99 5.61
N TYR A 13 -5.07 6.45 6.84
CA TYR A 13 -6.08 6.78 7.84
C TYR A 13 -5.61 7.81 8.88
N GLY A 14 -4.34 8.22 8.82
CA GLY A 14 -3.74 9.15 9.79
C GLY A 14 -3.57 8.55 11.19
N GLU A 15 -3.41 7.23 11.30
CA GLU A 15 -3.44 6.51 12.57
C GLU A 15 -2.11 5.85 12.92
N PRO A 16 -1.62 6.00 14.17
CA PRO A 16 -0.34 5.44 14.58
C PRO A 16 -0.50 3.97 15.04
N TYR A 17 -1.04 3.11 14.19
CA TYR A 17 -1.36 1.71 14.52
C TYR A 17 -0.19 0.94 15.13
N VAL A 18 1.04 1.15 14.64
CA VAL A 18 2.24 0.49 15.17
C VAL A 18 2.54 0.94 16.60
N ASN A 19 2.39 2.23 16.90
CA ASN A 19 2.63 2.76 18.24
C ASN A 19 1.64 2.15 19.25
N TRP A 20 0.36 2.09 18.89
CA TRP A 20 -0.66 1.47 19.73
C TRP A 20 -0.43 -0.04 19.90
N ALA A 21 -0.08 -0.75 18.82
CA ALA A 21 0.27 -2.16 18.90
C ALA A 21 1.45 -2.38 19.86
N THR A 22 2.47 -1.53 19.81
CA THR A 22 3.60 -1.57 20.77
C THR A 22 3.15 -1.35 22.20
N LYS A 23 2.29 -0.36 22.45
CA LYS A 23 1.76 -0.11 23.80
C LYS A 23 0.92 -1.26 24.32
N VAL A 24 0.13 -1.91 23.47
CA VAL A 24 -0.62 -3.13 23.84
C VAL A 24 0.34 -4.27 24.21
N MET A 25 1.42 -4.46 23.44
CA MET A 25 2.46 -5.44 23.79
C MET A 25 3.14 -5.13 25.14
N LEU A 26 3.15 -3.87 25.57
CA LEU A 26 3.66 -3.42 26.87
C LEU A 26 2.61 -3.41 28.00
N GLY A 27 1.41 -3.95 27.77
CA GLY A 27 0.39 -4.14 28.81
C GLY A 27 -0.75 -3.12 28.82
N ALA A 28 -0.78 -2.16 27.90
CA ALA A 28 -1.95 -1.29 27.73
C ALA A 28 -3.15 -2.06 27.17
N LYS A 29 -4.38 -1.65 27.50
CA LYS A 29 -5.59 -2.30 26.97
C LYS A 29 -6.03 -1.61 25.69
N LEU A 30 -6.57 -2.37 24.74
CA LEU A 30 -7.00 -1.82 23.45
C LEU A 30 -8.05 -0.71 23.59
N LYS A 31 -8.94 -0.82 24.60
CA LYS A 31 -9.99 0.16 24.91
C LYS A 31 -9.46 1.53 25.36
N ASP A 32 -8.18 1.61 25.75
CA ASP A 32 -7.56 2.84 26.23
C ASP A 32 -7.15 3.77 25.06
N PHE A 33 -7.24 3.28 23.82
CA PHE A 33 -6.92 4.04 22.61
C PHE A 33 -8.19 4.49 21.89
N GLN A 34 -8.23 5.76 21.49
CA GLN A 34 -9.30 6.30 20.67
C GLN A 34 -8.89 6.28 19.19
N PHE A 35 -9.58 5.46 18.41
CA PHE A 35 -9.43 5.40 16.96
C PHE A 35 -10.33 6.48 16.31
N LYS A 36 -9.72 7.37 15.52
CA LYS A 36 -10.37 8.37 14.67
C LYS A 36 -9.83 8.29 13.23
N PRO A 37 -9.96 7.13 12.57
CA PRO A 37 -9.43 6.95 11.22
C PRO A 37 -10.13 7.92 10.27
N ARG A 38 -9.35 8.71 9.52
CA ARG A 38 -9.88 9.64 8.52
C ARG A 38 -9.23 9.37 7.18
N LEU A 39 -10.06 9.19 6.17
CA LEU A 39 -9.64 9.12 4.78
C LEU A 39 -10.58 10.00 3.96
N ASP A 40 -10.03 11.03 3.32
CA ASP A 40 -10.77 11.85 2.37
C ASP A 40 -10.53 11.25 0.97
N GLY A 41 -11.58 10.70 0.35
CA GLY A 41 -11.49 10.02 -0.94
C GLY A 41 -10.90 8.61 -0.84
N TYR A 42 -9.85 8.32 -1.62
CA TYR A 42 -9.20 7.02 -1.69
C TYR A 42 -7.68 7.12 -1.57
N ALA A 43 -7.07 6.10 -0.99
CA ALA A 43 -5.62 5.89 -1.01
C ALA A 43 -5.29 4.67 -1.88
N ILE A 44 -4.35 4.82 -2.79
CA ILE A 44 -3.91 3.79 -3.73
C ILE A 44 -2.47 3.42 -3.40
N LYS A 45 -2.20 2.12 -3.27
CA LYS A 45 -0.87 1.55 -3.09
C LYS A 45 -0.38 0.99 -4.43
N VAL A 46 0.69 1.55 -4.97
CA VAL A 46 1.22 1.17 -6.28
C VAL A 46 2.60 0.51 -6.13
N PRO A 47 2.84 -0.67 -6.72
CA PRO A 47 4.14 -1.30 -6.69
C PRO A 47 5.15 -0.55 -7.57
N VAL A 48 6.41 -0.47 -7.12
CA VAL A 48 7.54 0.05 -7.89
C VAL A 48 8.46 -1.11 -8.26
N PHE A 49 8.77 -1.23 -9.55
CA PHE A 49 9.63 -2.27 -10.10
C PHE A 49 10.98 -1.71 -10.51
N SER A 50 12.05 -2.46 -10.30
CA SER A 50 13.42 -2.09 -10.69
C SER A 50 13.85 -2.69 -12.03
N PHE A 51 12.91 -2.94 -12.96
CA PHE A 51 13.18 -3.66 -14.22
C PHE A 51 14.24 -2.98 -15.08
N ASP A 52 14.36 -1.65 -15.04
CA ASP A 52 15.37 -0.91 -15.82
C ASP A 52 16.80 -1.18 -15.35
N LYS A 53 16.99 -1.58 -14.08
CA LYS A 53 18.30 -1.97 -13.53
C LYS A 53 18.70 -3.38 -13.96
N PHE A 54 17.76 -4.18 -14.46
CA PHE A 54 17.95 -5.59 -14.79
C PHE A 54 17.34 -5.90 -16.17
N PRO A 55 17.99 -5.51 -17.28
CA PRO A 55 17.39 -5.59 -18.61
C PRO A 55 17.07 -7.03 -19.07
N ASN A 56 17.80 -8.01 -18.55
CA ASN A 56 17.69 -9.41 -18.96
C ASN A 56 16.76 -10.26 -18.07
N VAL A 57 16.08 -9.66 -17.08
CA VAL A 57 15.13 -10.42 -16.24
C VAL A 57 13.75 -10.41 -16.83
N ASP A 58 13.05 -11.54 -16.66
CA ASP A 58 11.66 -11.65 -17.04
C ASP A 58 10.77 -10.67 -16.24
N LYS A 59 10.11 -9.77 -16.95
CA LYS A 59 9.21 -8.76 -16.41
C LYS A 59 7.79 -9.29 -16.18
N SER A 60 7.50 -10.53 -16.55
CA SER A 60 6.19 -11.13 -16.31
C SER A 60 5.90 -11.26 -14.82
N LEU A 61 4.67 -10.98 -14.42
CA LEU A 61 4.17 -11.09 -13.04
C LEU A 61 3.34 -12.35 -12.93
N GLY A 62 3.68 -13.17 -11.94
CA GLY A 62 2.95 -14.38 -11.58
C GLY A 62 2.76 -14.46 -10.06
N PRO A 63 2.71 -15.66 -9.48
CA PRO A 63 2.56 -15.84 -8.03
C PRO A 63 3.73 -15.27 -7.20
N GLU A 64 4.89 -15.08 -7.82
CA GLU A 64 6.09 -14.56 -7.16
C GLU A 64 6.09 -13.02 -7.09
N MET A 65 6.47 -12.49 -5.93
CA MET A 65 6.59 -11.04 -5.70
C MET A 65 7.87 -10.50 -6.35
N LYS A 66 7.72 -9.72 -7.44
CA LYS A 66 8.85 -9.06 -8.14
C LYS A 66 9.02 -7.56 -7.83
N SER A 67 8.12 -6.94 -7.06
CA SER A 67 8.20 -5.51 -6.75
C SER A 67 9.25 -5.22 -5.67
N THR A 68 9.96 -4.11 -5.82
CA THR A 68 11.06 -3.70 -4.94
C THR A 68 10.69 -2.55 -3.99
N GLY A 69 9.59 -1.85 -4.29
CA GLY A 69 9.12 -0.74 -3.49
C GLY A 69 7.63 -0.49 -3.67
N GLU A 70 7.15 0.56 -3.02
CA GLU A 70 5.74 0.99 -3.08
C GLU A 70 5.64 2.51 -3.00
N ALA A 71 4.66 3.06 -3.70
CA ALA A 71 4.26 4.46 -3.62
C ALA A 71 2.80 4.55 -3.16
N ILE A 72 2.46 5.66 -2.51
CA ILE A 72 1.09 5.98 -2.07
C ILE A 72 0.57 7.18 -2.84
N TYR A 73 -0.64 7.06 -3.36
CA TYR A 73 -1.35 8.13 -4.06
C TYR A 73 -2.70 8.38 -3.40
N PHE A 74 -3.03 9.63 -3.17
CA PHE A 74 -4.32 10.05 -2.62
C PHE A 74 -5.15 10.70 -3.72
N ILE A 75 -6.39 10.25 -3.88
CA ILE A 75 -7.30 10.75 -4.91
C ILE A 75 -8.64 11.09 -4.27
N LYS A 76 -9.37 12.06 -4.83
CA LYS A 76 -10.69 12.44 -4.33
C LYS A 76 -11.76 11.40 -4.68
N ASP A 77 -11.73 10.90 -5.91
CA ASP A 77 -12.69 9.93 -6.44
C ASP A 77 -12.09 9.10 -7.59
N LEU A 78 -12.76 8.03 -7.99
CA LEU A 78 -12.28 7.09 -9.02
C LEU A 78 -12.30 7.66 -10.45
N LYS A 79 -12.74 8.91 -10.66
CA LYS A 79 -12.59 9.59 -11.95
C LYS A 79 -11.20 10.21 -12.12
N ASP A 80 -10.39 10.19 -11.07
CA ASP A 80 -9.01 10.68 -11.09
C ASP A 80 -8.21 10.06 -12.27
N PRO A 81 -7.53 10.89 -13.09
CA PRO A 81 -6.77 10.42 -14.24
C PRO A 81 -5.73 9.35 -13.89
N PHE A 82 -5.08 9.48 -12.73
CA PHE A 82 -4.07 8.54 -12.28
C PHE A 82 -4.67 7.16 -12.04
N PHE A 83 -5.80 7.08 -11.34
CA PHE A 83 -6.47 5.81 -11.09
C PHE A 83 -6.91 5.15 -12.40
N ARG A 84 -7.49 5.91 -13.33
CA ARG A 84 -7.93 5.37 -14.62
C ARG A 84 -6.77 4.81 -15.43
N GLN A 85 -5.62 5.50 -15.44
CA GLN A 85 -4.41 5.02 -16.09
C GLN A 85 -3.96 3.67 -15.48
N VAL A 86 -3.71 3.64 -14.16
CA VAL A 86 -3.22 2.43 -13.48
C VAL A 86 -4.23 1.27 -13.61
N TYR A 87 -5.53 1.56 -13.56
CA TYR A 87 -6.57 0.55 -13.75
C TYR A 87 -6.59 -0.01 -15.18
N GLY A 88 -6.28 0.80 -16.18
CA GLY A 88 -6.11 0.36 -17.57
C GLY A 88 -4.87 -0.52 -17.76
N GLU A 89 -3.79 -0.24 -17.03
CA GLU A 89 -2.51 -0.95 -17.08
C GLU A 89 -2.47 -2.22 -16.21
N ARG A 90 -3.57 -2.57 -15.52
CA ARG A 90 -3.62 -3.65 -14.50
C ARG A 90 -3.15 -5.02 -14.97
N SER A 91 -3.17 -5.27 -16.28
CA SER A 91 -2.76 -6.54 -16.89
C SER A 91 -1.49 -6.46 -17.73
N MET A 92 -0.81 -5.31 -17.78
CA MET A 92 0.33 -5.08 -18.68
C MET A 92 1.44 -6.12 -18.55
N TYR A 93 1.71 -6.56 -17.31
CA TYR A 93 2.78 -7.50 -17.00
C TYR A 93 2.27 -8.87 -16.54
N LEU A 94 0.97 -9.15 -16.52
CA LEU A 94 0.46 -10.46 -16.07
C LEU A 94 0.94 -11.54 -17.04
N SER A 95 1.58 -12.59 -16.51
CA SER A 95 1.81 -13.81 -17.28
C SER A 95 0.47 -14.38 -17.72
N ARG A 96 0.37 -14.81 -18.99
CA ARG A 96 -0.81 -15.52 -19.49
C ARG A 96 -1.03 -16.83 -18.76
#